data_AF-A0A7Y3XHM4-F1
#
_entry.id   AF-A0A7Y3XHM4-F1
#
_cell.length_a   1.000
_cell.length_b   1.000
_cell.length_c   1.000
_cell.angle_alpha   90.00
_cell.angle_beta   90.00
_cell.angle_gamma   90.00
#
_symmetry.space_group_name_H-M   'P 1'
#
loop_
_entity.id
_entity.type
_entity.pdbx_description
1 polymer ?
#
loop_
_entity_poly.entity_id
_entity_poly.type
_entity_poly.pdbx_seq_one_letter_code
_entity_poly.pdbx_strand_id
1 'polypeptide(L)'
;MMIAIVPLFILICAIVAGIATMLVMRRKPAGQPYPTCYRCDYNLVETIGQATRCPECGAEFANHGIRPPVTDAPRKHRMVIAGVVAGILLLASGGVGMALVMAGRARVAQLQAITARQQALQQQQAQQQQQQQAQASAVERDGTQDGKTDSAAEPDDQ
;
A
#
# COMPACT_ATOMS: atom_id res chain seq x y z
N MET A 1 0.46 11.90 -11.43
CA MET A 1 -0.86 11.27 -11.67
C MET A 1 -0.89 9.76 -11.44
N MET A 2 0.17 9.00 -11.76
CA MET A 2 0.22 7.54 -11.52
C MET A 2 -0.03 7.11 -10.05
N ILE A 3 0.34 7.94 -9.07
CA ILE A 3 0.18 7.64 -7.64
C ILE A 3 -1.30 7.56 -7.22
N ALA A 4 -2.22 8.25 -7.91
CA ALA A 4 -3.64 8.20 -7.61
C ALA A 4 -4.35 6.99 -8.25
N ILE A 5 -3.77 6.41 -9.30
CA ILE A 5 -4.36 5.29 -10.06
C ILE A 5 -4.23 3.98 -9.28
N VAL A 6 -3.10 3.77 -8.62
CA VAL A 6 -2.81 2.55 -7.85
C VAL A 6 -3.84 2.31 -6.72
N PRO A 7 -4.12 3.26 -5.80
CA PRO A 7 -5.10 3.04 -4.74
C PRO A 7 -6.54 2.89 -5.28
N LEU A 8 -6.88 3.60 -6.35
CA LEU A 8 -8.19 3.47 -7.00
C LEU A 8 -8.38 2.07 -7.61
N PHE A 9 -7.34 1.53 -8.25
CA PHE A 9 -7.38 0.20 -8.84
C PHE A 9 -7.51 -0.90 -7.77
N ILE A 10 -6.76 -0.79 -6.67
CA ILE A 10 -6.87 -1.71 -5.52
C ILE A 10 -8.28 -1.69 -4.94
N LEU A 11 -8.87 -0.49 -4.77
CA LEU A 11 -10.23 -0.33 -4.27
C LEU A 11 -11.27 -0.99 -5.19
N ILE A 12 -11.15 -0.80 -6.50
CA ILE A 12 -12.04 -1.43 -7.49
C ILE A 12 -11.91 -2.96 -7.44
N CYS A 13 -10.69 -3.51 -7.40
CA CYS A 13 -10.48 -4.95 -7.30
C CYS A 13 -11.10 -5.54 -6.02
N ALA A 14 -10.98 -4.84 -4.88
CA ALA A 14 -11.59 -5.28 -3.62
C ALA A 14 -13.12 -5.30 -3.69
N ILE A 15 -13.73 -4.28 -4.30
CA ILE A 15 -15.19 -4.22 -4.50
C ILE A 15 -15.66 -5.36 -5.41
N VAL A 16 -14.98 -5.58 -6.54
CA VAL A 16 -15.33 -6.66 -7.49
C VAL A 16 -15.19 -8.03 -6.83
N ALA A 17 -14.11 -8.26 -6.07
CA ALA A 17 -13.90 -9.51 -5.34
C ALA A 17 -15.00 -9.76 -4.29
N GLY A 18 -15.43 -8.71 -3.58
CA GLY A 18 -16.52 -8.77 -2.61
C GLY A 18 -17.87 -9.07 -3.25
N ILE A 19 -18.19 -8.41 -4.37
CA ILE A 19 -19.42 -8.67 -5.14
C ILE A 19 -19.40 -10.09 -5.71
N ALA A 20 -18.29 -10.53 -6.28
CA ALA A 20 -18.15 -11.87 -6.83
C ALA A 20 -18.33 -12.96 -5.76
N THR A 21 -17.73 -12.79 -4.58
CA THR A 21 -17.95 -13.72 -3.45
C THR A 21 -19.39 -13.69 -2.99
N MET A 22 -20.01 -12.50 -2.85
CA MET A 22 -21.42 -12.38 -2.47
C MET A 22 -22.36 -13.06 -3.48
N LEU A 23 -22.10 -12.93 -4.77
CA LEU A 23 -22.88 -13.58 -5.83
C LEU A 23 -22.70 -15.10 -5.84
N VAL A 24 -21.48 -15.60 -5.65
CA VAL A 24 -21.23 -17.06 -5.52
C VAL A 24 -21.92 -17.63 -4.27
N MET A 25 -21.98 -16.86 -3.18
CA MET A 25 -22.70 -17.23 -1.97
C MET A 25 -24.21 -17.23 -2.16
N ARG A 26 -24.76 -16.29 -2.95
CA ARG A 26 -26.19 -16.26 -3.28
C ARG A 26 -26.62 -17.34 -4.27
N ARG A 27 -25.71 -17.85 -5.10
CA ARG A 27 -26.03 -18.79 -6.19
C ARG A 27 -26.11 -20.27 -5.79
N LYS A 28 -25.78 -20.67 -4.56
CA LYS A 28 -25.89 -22.10 -4.19
C LYS A 28 -27.22 -22.36 -3.47
N PRO A 29 -28.11 -23.18 -4.06
CA PRO A 29 -29.39 -23.50 -3.45
C PRO A 29 -29.12 -24.08 -2.06
N ALA A 30 -29.88 -23.61 -1.08
CA ALA A 30 -29.92 -24.19 0.25
C ALA A 30 -30.05 -25.71 0.07
N GLY A 31 -28.98 -26.45 0.40
CA GLY A 31 -29.05 -27.90 0.46
C GLY A 31 -30.23 -28.21 1.37
N GLN A 32 -31.20 -28.99 0.88
CA GLN A 32 -32.39 -29.24 1.67
C GLN A 32 -31.95 -29.79 3.03
N PRO A 33 -32.35 -29.16 4.15
CA PRO A 33 -31.82 -29.47 5.48
C PRO A 33 -32.36 -30.80 6.03
N TYR A 34 -32.95 -31.61 5.15
CA TYR A 34 -33.74 -32.75 5.51
C TYR A 34 -33.08 -34.04 4.99
N PRO A 35 -33.14 -35.11 5.79
CA PRO A 35 -32.70 -36.43 5.36
C PRO A 35 -33.56 -36.94 4.20
N THR A 36 -32.92 -37.47 3.16
CA THR A 36 -33.61 -38.03 1.99
C THR A 36 -33.33 -39.52 1.81
N CYS A 37 -34.23 -40.20 1.12
CA CYS A 37 -34.02 -41.59 0.72
C CYS A 37 -32.85 -41.69 -0.26
N TYR A 38 -31.89 -42.60 -0.01
CA TYR A 38 -30.72 -42.76 -0.87
C TYR A 38 -31.07 -43.18 -2.31
N ARG A 39 -32.21 -43.85 -2.52
CA ARG A 39 -32.59 -44.44 -3.81
C ARG A 39 -33.43 -43.51 -4.70
N CYS A 40 -34.36 -42.75 -4.11
CA CYS A 40 -35.30 -41.90 -4.87
C CYS A 40 -35.29 -40.42 -4.45
N ASP A 41 -34.39 -40.00 -3.55
CA ASP A 41 -34.31 -38.65 -2.98
C ASP A 41 -35.61 -38.12 -2.35
N TYR A 42 -36.57 -38.99 -2.03
CA TYR A 42 -37.78 -38.61 -1.31
C TYR A 42 -37.46 -38.05 0.08
N ASN A 43 -38.16 -37.00 0.48
CA ASN A 43 -37.93 -36.31 1.74
C ASN A 43 -38.53 -37.07 2.93
N LEU A 44 -37.71 -37.40 3.91
CA LEU A 44 -38.09 -38.26 5.03
C LEU A 44 -38.40 -37.50 6.34
N VAL A 45 -38.61 -36.17 6.30
CA VAL A 45 -38.90 -35.36 7.51
C VAL A 45 -40.00 -35.96 8.37
N GLU A 46 -41.09 -36.39 7.75
CA GLU A 46 -42.30 -36.82 8.45
C GLU A 46 -42.29 -38.31 8.81
N THR A 47 -41.41 -39.10 8.19
CA THR A 47 -41.44 -40.57 8.27
C THR A 47 -40.26 -41.19 9.02
N ILE A 48 -39.26 -40.39 9.36
CA ILE A 48 -38.09 -40.85 10.11
C ILE A 48 -38.46 -41.33 11.52
N GLY A 49 -38.03 -42.55 11.83
CA GLY A 49 -38.27 -43.21 13.11
C GLY A 49 -39.59 -43.99 13.19
N GLN A 50 -40.49 -43.82 12.22
CA GLN A 50 -41.78 -44.54 12.20
C GLN A 50 -41.83 -45.66 11.15
N ALA A 51 -41.13 -45.49 10.02
CA ALA A 51 -41.13 -46.47 8.93
C ALA A 51 -39.73 -47.09 8.72
N THR A 52 -39.68 -48.38 8.41
CA THR A 52 -38.45 -49.11 8.01
C THR A 52 -38.22 -49.12 6.50
N ARG A 53 -39.20 -48.65 5.71
CA ARG A 53 -39.21 -48.61 4.25
C ARG A 53 -39.60 -47.23 3.74
N CYS A 54 -39.07 -46.85 2.57
CA CYS A 54 -39.46 -45.63 1.88
C CYS A 54 -40.91 -45.75 1.36
N PRO A 55 -41.80 -44.77 1.62
CA PRO A 55 -43.19 -44.83 1.17
C PRO A 55 -43.34 -44.71 -0.36
N GLU A 56 -42.39 -44.04 -1.03
CA GLU A 56 -42.42 -43.86 -2.48
C GLU A 56 -41.84 -45.07 -3.23
N CYS A 57 -40.61 -45.46 -2.92
CA CYS A 57 -39.90 -46.49 -3.70
C CYS A 57 -39.88 -47.88 -3.05
N GLY A 58 -40.44 -48.02 -1.84
CA GLY A 58 -40.45 -49.29 -1.09
C GLY A 58 -39.09 -49.77 -0.58
N ALA A 59 -38.00 -49.04 -0.83
CA ALA A 59 -36.66 -49.45 -0.42
C ALA A 59 -36.53 -49.51 1.10
N GLU A 60 -35.94 -50.60 1.61
CA GLU A 60 -35.62 -50.74 3.03
C GLU A 60 -34.42 -49.87 3.42
N PHE A 61 -34.61 -49.07 4.47
CA PHE A 61 -33.58 -48.18 4.98
C PHE A 61 -32.38 -48.94 5.55
N ALA A 62 -32.58 -50.16 6.05
CA ALA A 62 -31.51 -51.04 6.54
C ALA A 62 -30.52 -51.43 5.42
N ASN A 63 -31.01 -51.59 4.18
CA ASN A 63 -30.21 -52.05 3.06
C ASN A 63 -29.61 -50.91 2.22
N HIS A 64 -30.34 -49.79 2.08
CA HIS A 64 -29.94 -48.68 1.19
C HIS A 64 -29.43 -47.45 1.95
N GLY A 65 -29.63 -47.39 3.27
CA GLY A 65 -29.27 -46.25 4.10
C GLY A 65 -30.16 -45.02 3.90
N ILE A 66 -29.98 -44.05 4.79
CA ILE A 66 -30.60 -42.72 4.73
C ILE A 66 -29.49 -41.72 4.41
N ARG A 67 -29.69 -40.85 3.42
CA ARG A 67 -28.72 -39.79 3.15
C ARG A 67 -28.86 -38.76 4.28
N PRO A 68 -27.81 -38.57 5.12
CA PRO A 68 -27.91 -37.64 6.24
C PRO A 68 -28.13 -36.22 5.70
N PRO A 69 -28.84 -35.36 6.46
CA PRO A 69 -28.94 -33.97 6.08
C PRO A 69 -27.53 -33.41 5.97
N VAL A 70 -27.21 -32.81 4.83
CA VAL A 70 -25.97 -32.06 4.66
C VAL A 70 -26.06 -30.85 5.58
N THR A 71 -25.63 -31.03 6.83
CA THR A 71 -25.46 -29.91 7.74
C THR A 71 -24.31 -29.08 7.20
N ASP A 72 -24.61 -27.86 6.77
CA ASP A 72 -23.63 -26.88 6.28
C ASP A 72 -22.62 -26.43 7.37
N ALA A 73 -22.44 -27.19 8.45
CA ALA A 73 -21.61 -26.89 9.61
C ALA A 73 -20.15 -26.51 9.27
N PRO A 74 -19.41 -27.16 8.36
CA PRO A 74 -18.04 -26.74 8.04
C PRO A 74 -17.98 -25.45 7.21
N ARG A 75 -19.10 -24.98 6.67
CA ARG A 75 -19.16 -23.87 5.71
C ARG A 75 -19.06 -22.51 6.40
N LYS A 76 -19.71 -22.36 7.57
CA LYS A 76 -19.56 -21.14 8.41
C LYS A 76 -18.10 -20.91 8.80
N HIS A 77 -17.40 -21.96 9.19
CA HIS A 77 -15.99 -21.85 9.57
C HIS A 77 -15.11 -21.45 8.39
N ARG A 78 -15.34 -22.03 7.20
CA ARG A 78 -14.61 -21.63 5.98
C ARG A 78 -14.91 -20.19 5.55
N MET A 79 -16.13 -19.71 5.73
CA MET A 79 -16.50 -18.31 5.47
C MET A 79 -15.79 -17.35 6.42
N VAL A 80 -15.77 -17.66 7.72
CA VAL A 80 -15.06 -16.84 8.71
C VAL A 80 -13.56 -16.81 8.41
N ILE A 81 -12.96 -17.97 8.13
CA ILE A 81 -11.55 -18.06 7.75
C ILE A 81 -11.26 -17.24 6.48
N ALA A 82 -12.09 -17.37 5.45
CA ALA A 82 -11.94 -16.60 4.22
C ALA A 82 -12.06 -15.08 4.47
N GLY A 83 -13.02 -14.66 5.31
CA GLY A 83 -13.19 -13.27 5.71
C GLY A 83 -11.99 -12.73 6.50
N VAL A 84 -11.47 -13.52 7.44
CA VAL A 84 -10.28 -13.16 8.22
C VAL A 84 -9.04 -13.04 7.32
N VAL A 85 -8.83 -14.00 6.42
CA VAL A 85 -7.70 -13.98 5.47
C VAL A 85 -7.79 -12.77 4.54
N ALA A 86 -8.98 -12.47 4.01
CA ALA A 86 -9.20 -11.29 3.17
C ALA A 86 -8.97 -9.98 3.96
N GLY A 87 -9.42 -9.91 5.20
CA GLY A 87 -9.20 -8.76 6.09
C GLY A 87 -7.71 -8.52 6.37
N ILE A 88 -6.96 -9.59 6.66
CA ILE A 88 -5.50 -9.51 6.87
C ILE A 88 -4.78 -9.04 5.61
N LEU A 89 -5.14 -9.57 4.44
CA LEU A 89 -4.58 -9.14 3.15
C LEU A 89 -4.85 -7.66 2.86
N LEU A 90 -6.07 -7.19 3.13
CA LEU A 90 -6.43 -5.78 2.98
C LEU A 90 -5.63 -4.88 3.93
N LEU A 91 -5.51 -5.26 5.20
CA LEU A 91 -4.71 -4.54 6.20
C LEU A 91 -3.22 -4.51 5.83
N ALA A 92 -2.66 -5.64 5.38
CA ALA A 92 -1.28 -5.73 4.93
C ALA A 92 -1.01 -4.83 3.72
N SER A 93 -1.90 -4.86 2.72
CA SER A 93 -1.77 -3.99 1.54
C SER A 93 -1.89 -2.50 1.88
N GLY A 94 -2.80 -2.14 2.80
CA GLY A 94 -2.94 -0.77 3.30
C GLY A 94 -1.70 -0.28 4.05
N GLY A 95 -1.11 -1.12 4.90
CA GLY A 95 0.10 -0.80 5.66
C GLY A 95 1.32 -0.51 4.76
N VAL A 96 1.52 -1.31 3.71
CA VAL A 96 2.62 -1.11 2.75
C VAL A 96 2.45 0.22 2.00
N GLY A 97 1.23 0.56 1.57
CA GLY A 97 0.96 1.84 0.92
C GLY A 97 1.30 3.03 1.81
N MET A 98 0.91 2.98 3.08
CA MET A 98 1.17 4.06 4.04
C MET A 98 2.66 4.21 4.35
N ALA A 99 3.40 3.10 4.45
CA ALA A 99 4.85 3.10 4.62
C ALA A 99 5.58 3.72 3.43
N LEU A 100 5.16 3.42 2.20
CA LEU A 100 5.73 4.01 0.98
C LEU A 100 5.49 5.53 0.91
N VAL A 101 4.31 6.00 1.31
CA VAL A 101 4.01 7.44 1.36
C VAL A 101 4.88 8.16 2.39
N MET A 102 5.04 7.58 3.58
CA MET A 102 5.93 8.10 4.62
C MET A 102 7.39 8.14 4.15
N ALA A 103 7.88 7.07 3.52
CA ALA A 103 9.23 7.00 2.95
C ALA A 103 9.44 8.04 1.83
N GLY A 104 8.41 8.26 0.99
CA GLY A 104 8.43 9.30 -0.04
C GLY A 104 8.59 10.70 0.55
N ARG A 105 7.82 11.03 1.59
CA ARG A 105 7.93 12.34 2.28
C ARG A 105 9.29 12.54 2.93
N ALA A 106 9.87 11.49 3.53
CA ALA A 106 11.21 11.55 4.11
C ALA A 106 12.28 11.88 3.07
N ARG A 107 12.18 11.31 1.85
CA ARG A 107 13.11 11.61 0.75
C ARG A 107 13.00 13.06 0.28
N VAL A 108 11.79 13.61 0.20
CA VAL A 108 11.59 15.02 -0.17
C VAL A 108 12.23 15.95 0.86
N ALA A 109 12.06 15.67 2.15
CA ALA A 109 12.70 16.45 3.22
C ALA A 109 14.24 16.38 3.14
N GLN A 110 14.80 15.21 2.82
CA GLN A 110 16.25 15.06 2.61
C GLN A 110 16.77 15.87 1.43
N LEU A 111 16.05 15.88 0.30
CA LEU A 111 16.45 16.67 -0.87
C LEU A 111 16.46 18.17 -0.56
N GLN A 112 15.46 18.66 0.17
CA GLN A 112 15.41 20.06 0.59
C GLN A 112 16.60 20.45 1.49
N ALA A 113 17.02 19.55 2.39
CA ALA A 113 18.19 19.79 3.23
C ALA A 113 19.50 19.86 2.41
N ILE A 114 19.63 19.03 1.36
CA ILE A 114 20.79 19.06 0.46
C ILE A 114 20.81 20.37 -0.35
N THR A 115 19.67 20.81 -0.88
CA THR A 115 19.60 22.07 -1.63
C THR A 115 19.91 23.29 -0.75
N ALA A 116 19.47 23.30 0.51
CA ALA A 116 19.79 24.37 1.45
C ALA A 116 21.30 24.46 1.73
N ARG A 117 22.00 23.31 1.82
CA ARG A 117 23.46 23.28 1.96
C ARG A 117 24.18 23.81 0.73
N GLN A 118 23.71 23.46 -0.48
CA GLN A 118 24.30 23.98 -1.71
C GLN A 118 24.16 25.51 -1.82
N GLN A 119 23.00 26.05 -1.44
CA GLN A 119 22.79 27.50 -1.41
C GLN A 119 23.71 28.20 -0.40
N ALA A 120 23.89 27.62 0.79
CA ALA A 120 24.81 28.17 1.79
C ALA A 120 26.28 28.18 1.29
N LEU A 121 26.71 27.12 0.60
CA LEU A 121 28.06 27.05 0.02
C LEU A 121 28.26 28.07 -1.11
N GLN A 122 27.26 28.28 -1.97
CA GLN A 122 27.33 29.31 -3.01
C GLN A 122 27.46 30.72 -2.41
N GLN A 123 26.76 31.01 -1.32
CA GLN A 123 26.89 32.31 -0.63
C GLN A 123 28.28 32.52 -0.04
N GLN A 124 28.90 31.47 0.52
CA GLN A 124 30.27 31.54 1.02
C GLN A 124 31.28 31.80 -0.11
N GLN A 125 31.12 31.16 -1.26
CA GLN A 125 31.98 31.40 -2.42
C GLN A 125 31.85 32.83 -2.96
N ALA A 126 30.63 33.36 -3.02
CA ALA A 126 30.40 34.74 -3.45
C ALA A 126 31.07 35.76 -2.50
N GLN A 127 31.01 35.53 -1.18
CA GLN A 127 31.70 36.38 -0.21
C GLN A 127 33.22 36.30 -0.35
N GLN A 128 33.79 35.11 -0.59
CA GLN A 128 35.22 34.98 -0.83
C GLN A 128 35.67 35.71 -2.09
N GLN A 129 34.91 35.65 -3.18
CA GLN A 129 35.21 36.41 -4.39
C GLN A 129 35.17 37.91 -4.16
N GLN A 130 34.19 38.41 -3.41
CA GLN A 130 34.12 39.83 -3.06
C GLN A 130 35.32 40.26 -2.20
N GLN A 131 35.75 39.45 -1.24
CA GLN A 131 36.94 39.74 -0.44
C GLN A 131 38.21 39.75 -1.27
N GLN A 132 38.36 38.82 -2.23
CA GLN A 132 39.50 38.80 -3.14
C GLN A 132 39.54 40.04 -4.04
N GLN A 133 38.38 40.48 -4.56
CA GLN A 133 38.30 41.72 -5.36
C GLN A 133 38.59 42.97 -4.52
N ALA A 134 38.12 43.02 -3.27
CA ALA A 134 38.42 44.10 -2.34
C ALA A 134 39.92 44.15 -1.99
N GLN A 135 40.56 42.99 -1.79
CA GLN A 135 42.00 42.92 -1.54
C GLN A 135 42.82 43.30 -2.78
N ALA A 136 42.43 42.82 -3.98
CA ALA A 136 43.10 43.18 -5.22
C ALA A 136 43.04 44.70 -5.49
N SER A 137 41.87 45.32 -5.31
CA SER A 137 41.72 46.76 -5.46
C SER A 137 42.42 47.57 -4.36
N ALA A 138 42.59 47.02 -3.15
CA ALA A 138 43.40 47.65 -2.11
C ALA A 138 44.91 47.62 -2.45
N VAL A 139 45.42 46.49 -2.94
CA VAL A 139 46.82 46.36 -3.38
C VAL A 139 47.12 47.28 -4.57
N GLU A 140 46.18 47.42 -5.52
CA GLU A 140 46.34 48.31 -6.68
C GLU A 140 46.39 49.80 -6.27
N ARG A 141 45.67 50.18 -5.22
CA ARG A 141 45.75 51.55 -4.66
C ARG A 141 47.07 51.82 -3.95
N ASP A 142 47.57 50.87 -3.16
CA ASP A 142 48.81 51.02 -2.39
C ASP A 142 50.04 51.15 -3.33
N GLY A 143 50.12 50.28 -4.35
CA GLY A 143 51.23 50.31 -5.32
C GLY A 143 51.29 51.55 -6.21
N THR A 144 50.20 52.32 -6.34
CA THR A 144 50.22 53.59 -7.10
C THR A 144 50.82 54.74 -6.26
N GLN A 145 50.87 54.60 -4.93
CA GLN A 145 51.31 55.67 -4.03
C GLN A 145 52.84 55.68 -3.85
N ASP A 146 53.49 54.51 -3.89
CA ASP A 146 54.95 54.38 -3.80
C ASP A 146 55.69 54.96 -5.02
N GLY A 147 55.05 55.00 -6.19
CA GLY A 147 55.66 55.55 -7.40
C GLY A 147 55.78 57.09 -7.44
N LYS A 148 55.21 57.82 -6.47
CA LYS A 148 55.16 59.29 -6.50
C LYS A 148 56.16 59.98 -5.55
N THR A 149 56.82 59.24 -4.64
CA THR A 149 57.72 59.84 -3.64
C THR A 149 59.18 59.96 -4.04
N ASP A 150 59.64 59.29 -5.11
CA ASP A 150 61.08 59.26 -5.46
C ASP A 150 61.52 60.31 -6.51
N SER A 151 60.65 61.24 -6.94
CA SER A 151 61.01 62.26 -7.96
C SER A 151 61.15 63.70 -7.43
N ALA A 152 61.31 63.91 -6.12
CA ALA A 152 61.30 65.26 -5.53
C ALA A 152 62.59 65.67 -4.79
N ALA A 153 63.72 64.98 -4.95
CA ALA A 153 64.96 65.34 -4.27
C ALA A 153 66.19 65.29 -5.18
N GLU A 154 66.35 66.30 -6.02
CA GLU A 154 67.69 66.74 -6.42
C GLU A 154 67.71 68.28 -6.36
N PRO A 155 68.25 68.89 -5.28
CA PRO A 155 68.52 70.31 -5.24
C PRO A 155 69.77 70.59 -6.09
N ASP A 156 69.57 71.33 -7.17
CA ASP A 156 70.63 71.91 -8.00
C ASP A 156 71.29 73.05 -7.19
N ASP A 157 72.49 72.76 -6.65
CA ASP A 157 73.38 73.77 -6.06
C ASP A 157 74.14 74.47 -7.20
N GLN A 158 73.76 75.71 -7.52
CA GLN A 158 74.61 76.71 -8.20
C GLN A 158 74.36 78.12 -7.66
#